data_AF-B6E9W8-F1
#
_entry.id   AF-B6E9W8-F1
#
_cell.length_a   1.000
_cell.length_b   1.000
_cell.length_c   1.000
_cell.angle_alpha   90.00
_cell.angle_beta   90.00
_cell.angle_gamma   90.00
#
_symmetry.space_group_name_H-M   'P 1'
#
loop_
_entity.id
_entity.type
_entity.pdbx_description
1 polymer ?
#
loop_
_entity_poly.entity_id
_entity_poly.type
_entity_poly.pdbx_seq_one_letter_code
_entity_poly.pdbx_strand_id
1 'polypeptide(L)' 'GYQFIHAADMMYCADNHLRMIKTGESGLTVFRLLSKSSGWVWVQANAKLVYKGGRPDFIIARQRALVNAEGE' A
#
# COMPACT_ATOMS: atom_id res chain seq x y z
N GLY A 1 4.44 -6.09 6.42
CA GLY A 1 3.47 -5.14 5.85
C GLY A 1 2.04 -5.58 6.12
N TYR A 2 1.60 -6.69 5.52
CA TYR A 2 0.21 -7.17 5.58
C TYR A 2 -0.40 -7.35 6.96
N GLN A 3 0.40 -7.64 8.00
CA GLN A 3 -0.07 -7.70 9.38
C GLN A 3 -0.73 -6.40 9.89
N PHE A 4 -0.52 -5.28 9.18
CA PHE A 4 -1.12 -3.98 9.49
C PHE A 4 -2.24 -3.59 8.53
N ILE A 5 -2.57 -4.42 7.53
CA ILE A 5 -3.65 -4.14 6.57
C ILE A 5 -4.93 -4.78 7.11
N HIS A 6 -6.04 -4.04 7.10
CA HIS A 6 -7.34 -4.58 7.50
C HIS A 6 -7.71 -5.80 6.63
N ALA A 7 -8.32 -6.83 7.21
CA ALA A 7 -8.57 -8.10 6.52
C ALA A 7 -9.41 -7.93 5.23
N ALA A 8 -10.44 -7.09 5.29
CA ALA A 8 -11.27 -6.78 4.11
C ALA A 8 -10.49 -6.05 2.99
N ASP A 9 -9.31 -5.52 3.30
CA ASP A 9 -8.50 -4.74 2.38
C ASP A 9 -7.33 -5.52 1.75
N MET A 10 -7.12 -6.75 2.23
CA MET A 10 -5.93 -7.53 1.92
C MET A 10 -5.84 -7.94 0.45
N MET A 11 -6.97 -8.34 -0.14
CA MET A 11 -6.99 -8.88 -1.50
C MET A 11 -6.60 -7.84 -2.56
N TYR A 12 -7.12 -6.63 -2.47
CA TYR A 12 -6.75 -5.58 -3.44
C TYR A 12 -5.33 -5.05 -3.19
N CYS A 13 -4.86 -5.01 -1.94
CA CYS A 13 -3.46 -4.69 -1.65
C CYS A 13 -2.52 -5.74 -2.27
N ALA A 14 -2.90 -7.02 -2.22
CA ALA A 14 -2.14 -8.10 -2.85
C ALA A 14 -2.14 -7.99 -4.38
N ASP A 15 -3.27 -7.69 -5.00
CA ASP A 15 -3.35 -7.48 -6.44
C ASP A 15 -2.47 -6.31 -6.91
N ASN A 16 -2.50 -5.19 -6.19
CA ASN A 16 -1.63 -4.05 -6.48
C ASN A 16 -0.14 -4.36 -6.31
N HIS A 17 0.24 -5.22 -5.35
CA HIS A 17 1.61 -5.70 -5.25
C HIS A 17 2.00 -6.63 -6.42
N LEU A 18 1.11 -7.51 -6.88
CA LEU A 18 1.35 -8.34 -8.06
C LEU A 18 1.50 -7.48 -9.32
N ARG A 19 0.68 -6.45 -9.48
CA ARG A 19 0.82 -5.45 -10.53
C ARG A 19 2.20 -4.79 -10.46
N MET A 20 2.61 -4.30 -9.29
CA MET A 20 3.92 -3.69 -9.11
C MET A 20 5.10 -4.60 -9.46
N ILE A 21 5.02 -5.89 -9.12
CA ILE A 21 6.07 -6.87 -9.46
C ILE A 21 6.17 -7.04 -10.99
N LYS A 22 5.03 -6.98 -11.70
CA LYS A 22 4.98 -7.15 -13.16
C LYS A 22 5.34 -5.88 -13.93
N THR A 23 4.95 -4.71 -13.42
CA THR A 23 5.00 -3.44 -14.17
C THR A 23 5.91 -2.39 -13.56
N GLY A 24 6.45 -2.62 -12.36
CA GLY A 24 7.28 -1.67 -11.63
C GLY A 24 6.52 -0.70 -10.72
N GLU A 25 5.18 -0.66 -10.74
CA GLU A 25 4.37 0.25 -9.93
C GLU A 25 3.01 -0.34 -9.51
N SER A 26 2.54 0.02 -8.32
CA SER A 26 1.29 -0.51 -7.76
C SER A 26 0.02 0.21 -8.23
N GLY A 27 0.16 1.42 -8.78
CA GLY A 27 -0.96 2.36 -8.89
C GLY A 27 -1.36 2.97 -7.55
N LEU A 28 -2.36 3.86 -7.58
CA LEU A 28 -2.93 4.51 -6.39
C LEU A 28 -3.97 3.58 -5.75
N THR A 29 -3.91 3.43 -4.43
CA THR A 29 -4.86 2.60 -3.67
C THR A 29 -5.21 3.26 -2.35
N VAL A 30 -6.39 2.96 -1.83
CA VAL A 30 -6.84 3.41 -0.51
C VAL A 30 -7.14 2.18 0.34
N PHE A 31 -6.61 2.13 1.56
CA PHE A 31 -6.84 1.02 2.50
C PHE A 31 -6.76 1.46 3.96
N ARG A 32 -7.20 0.59 4.85
CA ARG A 32 -7.06 0.77 6.29
C ARG A 32 -5.75 0.18 6.80
N LEU A 33 -4.97 1.02 7.46
CA LEU A 33 -3.73 0.64 8.14
C LEU A 33 -3.96 0.65 9.66
N LEU A 34 -3.48 -0.39 10.34
CA LEU A 34 -3.53 -0.51 11.79
C LEU A 34 -2.54 0.47 12.43
N SER A 35 -3.06 1.40 13.23
CA SER A 35 -2.27 2.34 14.01
C SER A 35 -1.78 1.72 15.33
N LYS A 36 -0.78 2.35 15.95
CA LYS A 36 -0.26 1.92 17.27
C LYS A 36 -1.29 2.00 18.39
N SER A 37 -2.31 2.86 18.25
CA SER A 37 -3.43 2.98 19.19
C SER A 37 -4.54 1.95 18.92
N SER A 38 -4.26 0.90 18.14
CA SER A 38 -5.20 -0.17 17.78
C SER A 38 -6.44 0.29 16.99
N GLY A 39 -6.39 1.49 16.41
CA GLY A 39 -7.41 2.01 15.51
C GLY A 39 -7.03 1.86 14.03
N TRP A 40 -8.02 1.96 13.14
CA TRP A 40 -7.82 1.93 11.69
C TRP A 40 -7.75 3.34 11.13
N VAL A 41 -6.74 3.60 10.29
CA VAL A 41 -6.58 4.88 9.58
C VAL A 41 -6.66 4.61 8.10
N TRP A 42 -7.53 5.34 7.40
CA TRP A 42 -7.54 5.35 5.94
C TRP A 42 -6.25 5.96 5.42
N VAL A 43 -5.58 5.25 4.52
CA VAL A 43 -4.37 5.70 3.87
C VAL A 43 -4.53 5.60 2.37
N GLN A 44 -4.18 6.68 1.67
CA GLN A 44 -3.96 6.67 0.24
C GLN A 44 -2.47 6.37 0.00
N ALA A 45 -2.18 5.37 -0.82
CA ALA A 45 -0.83 4.91 -1.04
C ALA A 45 -0.53 4.60 -2.50
N ASN A 46 0.74 4.73 -2.86
CA ASN A 46 1.30 4.25 -4.12
C ASN A 46 2.71 3.70 -3.86
N ALA A 47 3.12 2.69 -4.61
CA ALA A 47 4.43 2.05 -4.48
C ALA A 47 5.09 1.82 -5.83
N LYS A 48 6.43 1.81 -5.83
CA LYS A 48 7.27 1.53 -7.00
C LYS A 48 8.37 0.55 -6.63
N LEU A 49 8.66 -0.38 -7.53
CA LEU A 49 9.79 -1.31 -7.41
C LEU A 49 11.03 -0.70 -8.09
N VAL A 50 12.10 -0.53 -7.33
CA VAL A 50 13.38 -0.01 -7.81
C VAL A 50 14.25 -1.17 -8.27
N TYR A 51 14.93 -0.99 -9.40
CA TYR A 51 15.83 -1.98 -9.98
C TYR A 51 17.28 -1.50 -9.91
N LYS A 52 18.21 -2.41 -9.59
CA LYS A 52 19.65 -2.18 -9.60
C LYS A 52 20.34 -3.32 -10.36
N GLY A 53 21.05 -2.98 -11.42
CA GLY A 53 21.69 -3.97 -12.29
C GLY A 53 20.70 -4.96 -12.92
N GLY A 54 19.52 -4.47 -13.34
CA GLY A 54 18.47 -5.29 -13.95
C GLY A 54 17.70 -6.21 -13.00
N ARG A 55 17.99 -6.17 -11.69
CA ARG A 55 17.31 -6.98 -10.66
C ARG A 55 16.50 -6.08 -9.72
N PRO A 56 15.33 -6.55 -9.23
CA PRO A 56 14.60 -5.90 -8.14
C PRO A 56 15.52 -5.68 -6.93
N ASP A 57 15.52 -4.48 -6.38
CA ASP A 57 16.34 -4.10 -5.21
C ASP A 57 15.43 -3.84 -4.00
N PHE A 58 14.60 -2.78 -4.06
CA PHE A 58 13.68 -2.44 -2.98
C PHE A 58 12.42 -1.72 -3.48
N ILE A 59 11.43 -1.61 -2.60
CA ILE A 59 10.17 -0.92 -2.87
C ILE A 59 10.20 0.45 -2.18
N ILE A 60 9.80 1.49 -2.90
CA ILE A 60 9.48 2.79 -2.33
C ILE A 60 7.97 2.90 -2.27
N ALA A 61 7.42 3.00 -1.06
CA ALA A 61 6.00 3.25 -0.83
C ALA A 61 5.80 4.66 -0.26
N ARG A 62 4.85 5.39 -0.82
CA ARG A 62 4.35 6.65 -0.26
C ARG A 62 2.96 6.42 0.29
N GLN A 63 2.71 6.94 1.49
CA GLN A 63 1.44 6.80 2.19
C GLN A 63 1.04 8.17 2.73
N ARG A 64 -0.20 8.58 2.47
CA ARG A 64 -0.83 9.77 3.03
C ARG A 64 -2.03 9.32 3.86
N ALA A 65 -2.02 9.64 5.16
CA ALA A 65 -3.21 9.46 5.98
C ALA A 65 -4.32 10.38 5.46
N LEU A 66 -5.51 9.80 5.29
CA LEU A 66 -6.72 10.52 4.93
C LEU A 66 -7.41 11.01 6.20
N VAL A 67 -8.00 12.19 6.14
CA VAL A 67 -8.90 12.66 7.22
C VAL A 67 -10.26 11.98 7.06
N ASN A 68 -11.03 11.83 8.15
CA ASN A 68 -12.31 11.11 8.11
C ASN A 68 -13.28 11.64 7.04
N ALA A 69 -13.25 12.95 6.73
CA ALA A 69 -14.07 13.55 5.67
C ALA A 69 -13.73 13.06 4.25
N GLU A 70 -12.57 12.43 4.03
CA GLU A 70 -12.18 11.82 2.75
C GLU A 70 -12.50 10.30 2.70
N GLY A 71 -13.03 9.73 3.79
CA GLY A 71 -13.22 8.27 3.96
C GLY A 71 -14.54 7.83 4.60
N GLU A 72 -15.49 8.76 4.77
CA GLU A 72 -16.94 8.47 4.88
C GLU A 72 -17.61 8.53 3.51
#